data_AF-A0AA44DIZ9-F1
#
_entry.id   AF-A0AA44DIZ9-F1
#
_cell.length_a   1.000
_cell.length_b   1.000
_cell.length_c   1.000
_cell.angle_alpha   90.00
_cell.angle_beta   90.00
_cell.angle_gamma   90.00
#
_symmetry.space_group_name_H-M   'P 1'
#
loop_
_entity.id
_entity.type
_entity.pdbx_description
1 polymer ?
#
loop_
_entity_poly.entity_id
_entity_poly.type
_entity_poly.pdbx_seq_one_letter_code
_entity_poly.pdbx_strand_id
1 'polypeptide(L)'
;MIKRVIKIILEEIKEFFNELGIACKYLIILGLISFVVVCISIFDTELDATGNLVAIRTAFSSIAGYILERSTKTCTSSPKLLKTKVLVVGTFAVMAMIVTICAYVLDINVNNPSLILIKNLLFSSIGFLTSASKDFTGKDL
;
A
#
# COMPACT_ATOMS: atom_id res chain seq x y z
N MET A 1 -23.19 -12.80 -0.87
CA MET A 1 -22.56 -11.74 -0.05
C MET A 1 -21.26 -11.21 -0.68
N ILE A 2 -20.29 -12.07 -0.98
CA ILE A 2 -18.96 -11.70 -1.55
C ILE A 2 -19.06 -10.84 -2.82
N LYS A 3 -19.92 -11.18 -3.79
CA LYS A 3 -20.10 -10.39 -5.04
C LYS A 3 -20.58 -8.95 -4.80
N ARG A 4 -21.41 -8.71 -3.76
CA ARG A 4 -21.86 -7.34 -3.41
C ARG A 4 -20.73 -6.53 -2.80
N VAL A 5 -19.94 -7.15 -1.90
CA VAL A 5 -18.80 -6.50 -1.25
C VAL A 5 -17.74 -6.11 -2.29
N ILE A 6 -17.40 -7.02 -3.21
CA ILE A 6 -16.45 -6.73 -4.30
C ILE A 6 -16.95 -5.58 -5.18
N LYS A 7 -18.24 -5.55 -5.51
CA LYS A 7 -18.82 -4.48 -6.33
C LYS A 7 -18.73 -3.12 -5.64
N ILE A 8 -19.05 -3.05 -4.35
CA ILE A 8 -18.94 -1.82 -3.54
C ILE A 8 -17.48 -1.34 -3.49
N ILE A 9 -16.53 -2.26 -3.23
CA ILE A 9 -15.10 -1.94 -3.21
C ILE A 9 -14.64 -1.42 -4.57
N LEU A 10 -15.07 -2.04 -5.67
CA LEU A 10 -14.73 -1.57 -7.03
C LEU A 10 -15.31 -0.19 -7.34
N GLU A 11 -16.54 0.10 -6.90
CA GLU A 11 -17.17 1.41 -7.07
C GLU A 11 -16.42 2.49 -6.26
N GLU A 12 -16.06 2.22 -5.00
CA GLU A 12 -15.25 3.14 -4.19
C GLU A 12 -13.84 3.35 -4.76
N ILE A 13 -13.19 2.29 -5.26
CA ILE A 13 -11.88 2.40 -5.93
C ILE A 13 -12.01 3.22 -7.22
N LYS A 14 -13.10 3.07 -7.98
CA LYS A 14 -13.33 3.81 -9.21
C LYS A 14 -13.56 5.29 -8.95
N GLU A 15 -14.36 5.62 -7.94
CA GLU A 15 -14.55 7.00 -7.49
C GLU A 15 -13.22 7.60 -7.02
N PHE A 16 -12.46 6.87 -6.21
CA PHE A 16 -11.11 7.25 -5.80
C PHE A 16 -10.20 7.54 -7.01
N PHE A 17 -10.16 6.63 -7.98
CA PHE A 17 -9.30 6.79 -9.15
C PHE A 17 -9.71 8.02 -9.94
N ASN A 18 -11.00 8.34 -10.05
CA ASN A 18 -11.48 9.52 -10.75
C ASN A 18 -11.10 10.85 -10.09
N GLU A 19 -11.05 10.90 -8.76
CA GLU A 19 -10.64 12.09 -7.99
C GLU A 19 -9.13 12.40 -8.07
N LEU A 20 -8.33 11.45 -8.57
CA LEU A 20 -6.89 11.60 -8.66
C LEU A 20 -6.45 12.37 -9.91
N GLY A 21 -5.49 13.27 -9.70
CA GLY A 21 -4.76 13.91 -10.79
C GLY A 21 -4.04 12.87 -11.66
N ILE A 22 -3.86 13.19 -12.94
CA ILE A 22 -3.38 12.22 -13.94
C ILE A 22 -2.02 11.61 -13.59
N ALA A 23 -1.11 12.40 -13.00
CA ALA A 23 0.19 11.91 -12.54
C ALA A 23 0.05 10.86 -11.42
N CYS A 24 -0.87 11.06 -10.47
CA CYS A 24 -1.06 10.13 -9.36
C CYS A 24 -1.68 8.81 -9.83
N LYS A 25 -2.54 8.85 -10.87
CA LYS A 25 -3.06 7.63 -11.53
C LYS A 25 -1.93 6.76 -12.08
N TYR A 26 -0.99 7.35 -12.82
CA TYR A 26 0.17 6.63 -13.34
C TYR A 26 1.07 6.10 -12.23
N LEU A 27 1.31 6.91 -11.18
CA LEU A 27 2.10 6.46 -10.03
C LEU A 27 1.46 5.26 -9.31
N ILE A 28 0.14 5.23 -9.15
CA ILE A 28 -0.54 4.08 -8.54
C ILE A 28 -0.39 2.82 -9.40
N ILE A 29 -0.55 2.94 -10.72
CA ILE A 29 -0.37 1.81 -11.64
C ILE A 29 1.06 1.28 -11.57
N LEU A 30 2.06 2.17 -11.65
CA LEU A 30 3.47 1.81 -11.52
C LEU A 30 3.78 1.23 -10.14
N GLY A 31 3.17 1.76 -9.08
CA GLY A 31 3.30 1.27 -7.72
C GLY A 31 2.75 -0.14 -7.56
N LEU A 32 1.58 -0.44 -8.13
CA LEU A 32 0.98 -1.77 -8.10
C LEU A 32 1.79 -2.80 -8.91
N ILE A 33 2.26 -2.44 -10.10
CA ILE A 33 3.11 -3.32 -10.91
C ILE A 33 4.40 -3.62 -10.15
N SER A 34 5.07 -2.59 -9.62
CA SER A 34 6.29 -2.76 -8.83
C SER A 34 6.05 -3.57 -7.56
N PHE A 35 4.92 -3.35 -6.88
CA PHE A 35 4.52 -4.10 -5.68
C PHE A 35 4.42 -5.60 -5.95
N VAL A 36 3.75 -5.99 -7.04
CA VAL A 36 3.62 -7.40 -7.42
C VAL A 36 4.99 -8.05 -7.62
N VAL A 37 5.90 -7.37 -8.32
CA VAL A 37 7.26 -7.90 -8.52
C VAL A 37 8.04 -8.00 -7.21
N VAL A 38 7.92 -6.99 -6.33
CA VAL A 38 8.54 -7.03 -4.99
C VAL A 38 8.00 -8.22 -4.19
N CYS A 39 6.69 -8.47 -4.20
CA CYS A 39 6.09 -9.63 -3.54
C CYS A 39 6.60 -10.96 -4.10
N ILE A 40 6.69 -11.11 -5.43
CA ILE A 40 7.20 -12.34 -6.06
C ILE A 40 8.66 -12.57 -5.65
N SER A 41 9.48 -11.51 -5.68
CA SER A 41 10.92 -11.60 -5.35
C SER A 41 11.22 -11.97 -3.89
N ILE A 42 10.23 -11.96 -2.99
CA ILE A 42 10.39 -12.46 -1.63
C ILE A 42 10.51 -13.98 -1.63
N PHE A 43 9.81 -14.66 -2.53
CA PHE A 43 9.73 -16.11 -2.60
C PHE A 43 10.66 -16.71 -3.66
N ASP A 44 11.30 -15.87 -4.48
CA ASP A 44 12.25 -16.28 -5.51
C ASP A 44 13.63 -15.67 -5.22
N THR A 45 14.53 -16.50 -4.68
CA THR A 45 15.88 -16.09 -4.29
C THR A 45 16.82 -15.87 -5.48
N GLU A 46 16.51 -16.37 -6.67
CA GLU A 46 17.34 -16.16 -7.87
C GLU A 46 17.17 -14.75 -8.44
N LEU A 47 15.98 -14.16 -8.26
CA LEU A 47 15.67 -12.79 -8.68
C LEU A 47 16.43 -11.70 -7.90
N ASP A 48 16.85 -11.98 -6.66
CA ASP A 48 17.49 -10.99 -5.77
C ASP A 48 18.86 -10.50 -6.29
N ALA A 49 19.52 -11.27 -7.15
CA ALA A 49 20.83 -10.96 -7.70
C ALA A 49 20.81 -10.01 -8.92
N THR A 50 19.63 -9.58 -9.39
CA THR A 50 19.51 -8.76 -10.60
C THR A 50 19.47 -7.26 -10.29
N GLY A 51 20.31 -6.46 -10.98
CA GLY A 51 20.30 -5.00 -10.85
C GLY A 51 18.93 -4.35 -11.18
N ASN A 52 18.12 -5.02 -11.97
CA ASN A 52 16.76 -4.59 -12.31
C ASN A 52 15.82 -4.65 -11.10
N LEU A 53 15.94 -5.67 -10.24
CA LEU A 53 15.10 -5.76 -9.03
C LEU A 53 15.40 -4.62 -8.06
N VAL A 54 16.66 -4.18 -7.97
CA VAL A 54 17.02 -2.99 -7.18
C VAL A 54 16.28 -1.77 -7.70
N ALA A 55 16.27 -1.53 -9.01
CA ALA A 55 15.55 -0.41 -9.60
C ALA A 55 14.03 -0.47 -9.33
N ILE A 56 13.44 -1.66 -9.41
CA ILE A 56 12.01 -1.88 -9.11
C ILE A 56 11.71 -1.62 -7.64
N ARG A 57 12.55 -2.11 -6.71
CA ARG A 57 12.41 -1.84 -5.27
C ARG A 57 12.50 -0.34 -4.98
N THR A 58 13.45 0.36 -5.59
CA THR A 58 13.60 1.81 -5.42
C THR A 58 12.39 2.55 -5.95
N ALA A 59 11.91 2.23 -7.16
CA ALA A 59 10.71 2.83 -7.73
C ALA A 59 9.49 2.60 -6.84
N PHE A 60 9.29 1.36 -6.37
CA PHE A 60 8.23 1.02 -5.44
C PHE A 60 8.32 1.84 -4.14
N SER A 61 9.50 1.90 -3.52
CA SER A 61 9.73 2.65 -2.28
C SER A 61 9.42 4.14 -2.45
N SER A 62 9.84 4.76 -3.56
CA SER A 62 9.58 6.17 -3.84
C SER A 62 8.08 6.43 -4.05
N ILE A 63 7.39 5.56 -4.78
CA ILE A 63 5.94 5.69 -5.02
C ILE A 63 5.15 5.47 -3.73
N ALA A 64 5.47 4.43 -2.97
CA ALA A 64 4.83 4.13 -1.69
C ALA A 64 5.05 5.28 -0.69
N GLY A 65 6.27 5.79 -0.61
CA GLY A 65 6.62 6.96 0.20
C GLY A 65 5.81 8.18 -0.19
N TYR A 66 5.72 8.50 -1.49
CA TYR A 66 4.90 9.59 -2.00
C TYR A 66 3.41 9.44 -1.65
N ILE A 67 2.83 8.24 -1.85
CA ILE A 67 1.41 7.98 -1.55
C ILE A 67 1.14 8.14 -0.05
N LEU A 68 2.01 7.60 0.81
CA LEU A 68 1.90 7.71 2.26
C LEU A 68 2.10 9.15 2.74
N GLU A 69 3.11 9.86 2.23
CA GLU A 69 3.40 11.25 2.58
C GLU A 69 2.28 12.18 2.14
N ARG A 70 1.73 12.00 0.93
CA ARG A 70 0.57 12.77 0.49
C ARG A 70 -0.66 12.42 1.33
N SER A 71 -0.76 11.18 1.80
CA SER A 71 -1.84 10.77 2.69
C SER A 71 -1.71 11.47 4.06
N THR A 72 -0.51 11.61 4.62
CA THR A 72 -0.26 12.26 5.92
C THR A 72 -0.25 13.79 5.87
N LYS A 73 0.36 14.43 4.86
CA LYS A 73 0.57 15.90 4.84
C LYS A 73 -0.68 16.73 4.53
N THR A 74 -1.67 16.15 3.86
CA THR A 74 -2.97 16.81 3.65
C THR A 74 -3.98 16.27 4.66
N CYS A 75 -3.89 16.68 5.93
CA CYS A 75 -5.04 16.63 6.85
C CYS A 75 -6.08 17.65 6.37
N THR A 76 -6.73 17.35 5.25
CA THR A 76 -7.77 18.19 4.68
C THR A 76 -9.07 17.92 5.41
N SER A 77 -9.75 18.99 5.79
CA SER A 77 -11.04 19.04 6.48
C SER A 77 -12.19 18.27 5.80
N SER A 78 -11.96 17.71 4.60
CA SER A 78 -12.93 16.91 3.83
C SER A 78 -12.94 15.44 4.30
N PRO A 79 -14.05 14.96 4.89
CA PRO A 79 -14.18 13.57 5.33
C PRO A 79 -14.12 12.55 4.19
N LYS A 80 -14.53 12.94 2.96
CA LYS A 80 -14.43 12.06 1.77
C LYS A 80 -12.97 11.77 1.43
N LEU A 81 -12.10 12.79 1.41
CA LEU A 81 -10.69 12.59 1.05
C LEU A 81 -9.94 11.78 2.12
N LEU A 82 -10.29 11.96 3.40
CA LEU A 82 -9.72 11.15 4.48
C LEU A 82 -10.13 9.68 4.35
N LYS A 83 -11.41 9.39 4.11
CA LYS A 83 -11.91 8.03 3.86
C LYS A 83 -11.14 7.37 2.72
N THR A 84 -10.96 8.10 1.63
CA THR A 84 -10.21 7.66 0.47
C THR A 84 -8.76 7.29 0.80
N LYS A 85 -8.05 8.12 1.56
CA LYS A 85 -6.66 7.83 1.99
C LYS A 85 -6.60 6.59 2.90
N VAL A 86 -7.55 6.45 3.82
CA VAL A 86 -7.66 5.28 4.69
C VAL A 86 -7.88 4.01 3.89
N LEU A 87 -8.74 4.03 2.86
CA LEU A 87 -8.96 2.86 2.00
C LEU A 87 -7.69 2.44 1.25
N VAL A 88 -6.95 3.39 0.68
CA VAL A 88 -5.72 3.12 -0.07
C VAL A 88 -4.63 2.55 0.84
N VAL A 89 -4.34 3.25 1.95
CA VAL A 89 -3.29 2.84 2.88
C VAL A 89 -3.68 1.55 3.60
N GLY A 90 -4.96 1.39 3.94
CA GLY A 90 -5.54 0.15 4.49
C GLY A 90 -5.35 -1.04 3.56
N THR A 91 -5.58 -0.86 2.26
CA THR A 91 -5.37 -1.93 1.27
C THR A 91 -3.91 -2.36 1.23
N PHE A 92 -2.96 -1.41 1.18
CA PHE A 92 -1.53 -1.74 1.24
C PHE A 92 -1.14 -2.42 2.55
N ALA A 93 -1.67 -1.98 3.70
CA ALA A 93 -1.41 -2.60 4.99
C ALA A 93 -1.85 -4.07 5.03
N VAL A 94 -3.08 -4.35 4.57
CA VAL A 94 -3.63 -5.71 4.53
C VAL A 94 -2.79 -6.61 3.62
N MET A 95 -2.46 -6.14 2.40
CA MET A 95 -1.63 -6.90 1.47
C MET A 95 -0.24 -7.17 2.05
N ALA A 96 0.42 -6.17 2.64
CA ALA A 96 1.73 -6.31 3.26
C ALA A 96 1.71 -7.28 4.44
N MET A 97 0.64 -7.28 5.25
CA MET A 97 0.48 -8.23 6.35
C MET A 97 0.34 -9.67 5.83
N ILE A 98 -0.49 -9.89 4.80
CA ILE A 98 -0.64 -11.21 4.17
C ILE A 98 0.72 -11.73 3.68
N VAL A 99 1.47 -10.90 2.95
CA VAL A 99 2.80 -11.27 2.43
C VAL A 99 3.76 -11.59 3.58
N THR A 100 3.73 -10.80 4.67
CA THR A 100 4.57 -11.03 5.85
C THR A 100 4.24 -12.35 6.55
N ILE A 101 2.94 -12.68 6.68
CA ILE A 101 2.49 -13.96 7.24
C ILE A 101 2.96 -15.12 6.35
N CYS A 102 2.79 -15.02 5.04
CA CYS A 102 3.27 -16.04 4.10
C CYS A 102 4.79 -16.24 4.19
N ALA A 103 5.56 -15.15 4.26
CA ALA A 103 7.01 -15.21 4.41
C ALA A 103 7.44 -15.85 5.74
N TYR A 104 6.70 -15.61 6.82
CA TYR A 104 6.93 -16.27 8.12
C TYR A 104 6.66 -17.79 8.05
N VAL A 105 5.54 -18.20 7.46
CA VAL A 105 5.16 -19.62 7.35
C VAL A 105 6.13 -20.41 6.46
N LEU A 106 6.69 -19.77 5.43
CA LEU A 106 7.64 -20.39 4.50
C LEU A 106 9.12 -20.25 4.93
N ASP A 107 9.38 -19.75 6.14
CA ASP A 107 10.73 -19.55 6.70
C ASP A 107 11.67 -18.75 5.77
N ILE A 108 11.12 -17.70 5.15
CA ILE A 108 11.89 -16.82 4.26
C ILE A 108 12.89 -16.01 5.08
N ASN A 109 14.12 -15.88 4.56
CA ASN A 109 15.18 -15.11 5.18
C ASN A 109 14.71 -13.69 5.54
N VAL A 110 14.77 -13.38 6.85
CA VAL A 110 14.32 -12.10 7.41
C VAL A 110 15.08 -10.88 6.85
N ASN A 111 16.29 -11.10 6.33
CA ASN A 111 17.16 -10.09 5.73
C ASN A 111 16.93 -9.90 4.22
N ASN A 112 15.97 -10.61 3.60
CA ASN A 112 15.59 -10.37 2.21
C ASN A 112 15.19 -8.90 2.03
N PRO A 113 15.82 -8.12 1.13
CA PRO A 113 15.56 -6.68 1.06
C PRO A 113 14.16 -6.34 0.55
N SER A 114 13.55 -7.20 -0.27
CA SER A 114 12.15 -7.06 -0.68
C SER A 114 11.20 -7.27 0.50
N LEU A 115 11.49 -8.25 1.37
CA LEU A 115 10.71 -8.49 2.58
C LEU A 115 10.84 -7.33 3.57
N ILE A 116 12.04 -6.77 3.74
CA ILE A 116 12.27 -5.57 4.55
C ILE A 116 11.43 -4.40 4.02
N LEU A 117 11.37 -4.22 2.70
CA LEU A 117 10.59 -3.16 2.07
C LEU A 117 9.07 -3.30 2.33
N ILE A 118 8.55 -4.53 2.27
CA ILE A 118 7.16 -4.83 2.63
C ILE A 118 6.89 -4.58 4.12
N LYS A 119 7.80 -4.96 5.01
CA LYS A 119 7.68 -4.67 6.46
C LYS A 119 7.65 -3.16 6.74
N ASN A 120 8.51 -2.39 6.08
CA ASN A 120 8.53 -0.93 6.20
C ASN A 120 7.21 -0.31 5.75
N LEU A 121 6.68 -0.74 4.60
CA LEU A 121 5.36 -0.33 4.12
C LEU A 121 4.26 -0.65 5.14
N LEU A 122 4.26 -1.86 5.70
CA LEU A 122 3.31 -2.29 6.71
C LEU A 122 3.34 -1.36 7.93
N PHE A 123 4.51 -1.12 8.50
CA PHE A 123 4.65 -0.29 9.69
C PHE A 123 4.25 1.17 9.44
N SER A 124 4.66 1.76 8.31
CA SER A 124 4.23 3.11 7.94
C SER A 124 2.71 3.19 7.73
N SER A 125 2.12 2.17 7.12
CA SER A 125 0.67 2.12 6.88
C SER A 125 -0.11 1.98 8.19
N ILE A 126 0.35 1.14 9.13
CA ILE A 126 -0.23 1.03 10.48
C ILE A 126 -0.12 2.37 11.22
N GLY A 127 1.04 3.04 11.15
CA GLY A 127 1.24 4.36 11.76
C GLY A 127 0.27 5.42 11.21
N PHE A 128 0.02 5.42 9.90
CA PHE A 128 -1.00 6.26 9.28
C PHE A 128 -2.42 5.90 9.76
N LEU A 129 -2.82 4.63 9.72
CA LEU A 129 -4.17 4.19 10.08
C LEU A 129 -4.50 4.46 11.56
N THR A 130 -3.54 4.23 12.45
CA THR A 130 -3.68 4.55 13.89
C THR A 130 -3.73 6.04 14.18
N SER A 131 -3.11 6.87 13.33
CA SER A 131 -3.23 8.33 13.42
C SER A 131 -4.60 8.79 12.90
N ALA A 132 -5.02 8.27 11.75
CA ALA A 132 -6.28 8.60 11.12
C ALA A 132 -7.51 8.13 11.94
N SER A 133 -7.40 7.03 12.69
CA SER A 133 -8.52 6.52 13.49
C SER A 133 -8.98 7.54 14.55
N LYS A 134 -8.06 8.32 15.13
CA LYS A 134 -8.37 9.38 16.08
C LYS A 134 -9.25 10.49 15.47
N ASP A 135 -9.10 10.74 14.17
CA ASP A 135 -9.84 11.76 13.45
C ASP A 135 -11.27 11.31 13.10
N PHE A 136 -11.52 9.99 13.04
CA PHE A 136 -12.86 9.42 12.83
C PHE A 136 -13.67 9.34 14.13
N THR A 137 -13.04 9.05 15.27
CA THR A 137 -13.75 8.99 16.57
C THR A 137 -14.38 10.32 17.00
N GLY A 138 -13.95 11.46 16.42
CA GLY A 138 -14.54 12.78 16.68
C GLY A 138 -15.65 13.20 15.70
N LYS A 139 -15.94 12.42 14.65
CA LYS A 139 -16.98 12.72 13.65
C LYS A 139 -18.13 11.71 13.59
N ASP A 140 -17.99 10.57 14.28
CA ASP A 140 -19.02 9.53 14.42
C ASP A 140 -19.75 9.59 15.79
N LEU A 141 -19.69 10.73 16.50
CA LEU A 141 -20.49 11.10 17.68
C LEU A 141 -21.21 12.43 17.42
#